data_AF-A0A9W9G2C1-F1
#
_entry.id   AF-A0A9W9G2C1-F1
#
_cell.length_a   1.000
_cell.length_b   1.000
_cell.length_c   1.000
_cell.angle_alpha   90.00
_cell.angle_beta   90.00
_cell.angle_gamma   90.00
#
_symmetry.space_group_name_H-M   'P 1'
#
loop_
_entity.id
_entity.type
_entity.pdbx_description
1 polymer ?
#
loop_
_entity_poly.entity_id
_entity_poly.type
_entity_poly.pdbx_seq_one_letter_code
_entity_poly.pdbx_strand_id
1 'polypeptide(L)'
;MTPIVDEPESVEIGSTNPKDRLEQLLGHPKFAPAFDAFRHLLALYCGDFWYAVFGGNEGDMYRLDAASVRALELKAPGACDGEARGLYGRVCAGEILSAFSGEQRQAIWSRIRAATVDCLVPSLSGFFNNLKHLKLVADSVKWLVRLERRETIQSALEDSFSDADHGNNLCLVQMSSSSFRSVSGSDIDWVDVVYKALWLYALREYLEIPAEPKKKLAGPRSGQVNEKVLFEFASLAYKLGFRSERIQDLLQRDPDREIARRLLLTARKSDRFRYHNLERCVTGVTEWIKSAQAIRDGDDTDEGEDQVRLPNRSGIPNLPDQARDKSYLFLDKLHADVVCGPTLTSLFIQRSMYFAFFGKQISVDAVDVNSIYKEQATTDQPRPGPEQSAGGHPRPELMIVDEAHQQDRLENLRRTADKQEARLEQLTQRERDQQENIAQLQNAVSKQEERLIASSRDVEVLQEKLDSIRRAEAEQVIRLESLEADEEKRRTIIGTLEQTQHKLGEEIQLDLLAAGQREQALRDDETQTARLKQLSEEEQENQRNLD
;
A
#
# COMPACT_ATOMS: atom_id res chain seq x y z
N MET A 1 10.91 -29.52 -38.06
CA MET A 1 11.24 -28.17 -37.59
C MET A 1 10.31 -27.84 -36.44
N THR A 2 10.75 -28.19 -35.23
CA THR A 2 10.11 -27.88 -33.95
C THR A 2 10.55 -26.49 -33.51
N PRO A 3 9.66 -25.62 -33.00
CA PRO A 3 10.09 -24.36 -32.42
C PRO A 3 10.68 -24.61 -31.03
N ILE A 4 11.87 -24.08 -30.81
CA ILE A 4 12.57 -24.07 -29.53
C ILE A 4 11.74 -23.19 -28.58
N VAL A 5 11.28 -23.78 -27.48
CA VAL A 5 10.63 -23.09 -26.38
C VAL A 5 11.76 -22.66 -25.44
N ASP A 6 12.02 -21.36 -25.35
CA ASP A 6 12.88 -20.79 -24.32
C ASP A 6 12.29 -21.11 -22.94
N GLU A 7 13.08 -21.80 -22.11
CA GLU A 7 12.79 -21.98 -20.69
C GLU A 7 12.85 -20.62 -19.98
N PRO A 8 12.01 -20.39 -18.95
CA PRO A 8 12.10 -19.18 -18.15
C PRO A 8 13.35 -19.24 -17.27
N GLU A 9 14.30 -18.32 -17.52
CA GLU A 9 15.45 -18.09 -16.65
C GLU A 9 14.99 -17.95 -15.19
N SER A 10 15.51 -18.84 -14.35
CA SER A 10 15.38 -18.80 -12.91
C SER A 10 16.08 -17.55 -12.36
N VAL A 11 15.31 -16.67 -11.73
CA VAL A 11 15.78 -15.41 -11.15
C VAL A 11 16.52 -15.71 -9.83
N GLU A 12 17.86 -15.67 -9.86
CA GLU A 12 18.68 -15.61 -8.64
C GLU A 12 18.66 -14.17 -8.09
N ILE A 13 17.90 -13.94 -7.03
CA ILE A 13 17.86 -12.66 -6.30
C ILE A 13 19.03 -12.64 -5.29
N GLY A 14 20.16 -12.11 -5.72
CA GLY A 14 21.45 -12.17 -4.99
C GLY A 14 21.62 -11.27 -3.76
N SER A 15 20.64 -10.45 -3.35
CA SER A 15 20.74 -9.63 -2.12
C SER A 15 19.86 -10.17 -1.00
N THR A 16 20.34 -10.17 0.25
CA THR A 16 19.55 -10.51 1.46
C THR A 16 18.82 -9.31 2.05
N ASN A 17 19.10 -8.09 1.56
CA ASN A 17 18.52 -6.85 2.05
C ASN A 17 17.19 -6.53 1.33
N PRO A 18 16.06 -6.39 2.05
CA PRO A 18 14.76 -6.07 1.46
C PRO A 18 14.74 -4.77 0.65
N LYS A 19 15.55 -3.78 1.04
CA LYS A 19 15.63 -2.48 0.36
C LYS A 19 16.27 -2.60 -1.02
N ASP A 20 17.38 -3.32 -1.11
CA ASP A 20 18.12 -3.50 -2.37
C ASP A 20 17.34 -4.39 -3.36
N ARG A 21 16.56 -5.35 -2.83
CA ARG A 21 15.60 -6.13 -3.64
C ARG A 21 14.51 -5.25 -4.22
N LEU A 22 13.99 -4.31 -3.43
CA LEU A 22 12.97 -3.37 -3.88
C LEU A 22 13.54 -2.45 -4.95
N GLU A 23 14.74 -1.90 -4.78
CA GLU A 23 15.42 -1.06 -5.79
C GLU A 23 15.73 -1.84 -7.09
N GLN A 24 16.18 -3.10 -6.99
CA GLN A 24 16.37 -3.97 -8.16
C GLN A 24 15.05 -4.25 -8.89
N LEU A 25 13.95 -4.44 -8.16
CA LEU A 25 12.62 -4.65 -8.73
C LEU A 25 12.05 -3.38 -9.37
N LEU A 26 12.28 -2.21 -8.76
CA LEU A 26 11.89 -0.90 -9.27
C LEU A 26 12.64 -0.55 -10.57
N GLY A 27 13.93 -0.86 -10.66
CA GLY A 27 14.74 -0.65 -11.86
C GLY A 27 14.55 -1.69 -12.96
N HIS A 28 13.78 -2.75 -12.72
CA HIS A 28 13.67 -3.85 -13.68
C HIS A 28 12.69 -3.51 -14.81
N PRO A 29 13.11 -3.50 -16.10
CA PRO A 29 12.30 -2.98 -17.21
C PRO A 29 10.97 -3.72 -17.43
N LYS A 30 10.89 -5.00 -17.01
CA LYS A 30 9.66 -5.81 -17.07
C LYS A 30 8.65 -5.49 -15.97
N PHE A 31 9.11 -5.00 -14.82
CA PHE A 31 8.27 -4.74 -13.65
C PHE A 31 8.09 -3.25 -13.38
N ALA A 32 8.96 -2.39 -13.90
CA ALA A 32 8.89 -0.92 -13.82
C ALA A 32 7.49 -0.37 -14.14
N PRO A 33 6.79 -0.77 -15.21
CA PRO A 33 5.44 -0.26 -15.47
C PRO A 33 4.39 -0.68 -14.41
N ALA A 34 4.53 -1.88 -13.84
CA ALA A 34 3.66 -2.32 -12.75
C ALA A 34 4.00 -1.57 -11.45
N PHE A 35 5.28 -1.34 -11.20
CA PHE A 35 5.76 -0.57 -10.06
C PHE A 35 5.42 0.91 -10.16
N ASP A 36 5.38 1.52 -11.34
CA ASP A 36 4.93 2.90 -11.52
C ASP A 36 3.44 3.04 -11.17
N ALA A 37 2.60 2.10 -11.61
CA ALA A 37 1.20 2.03 -11.20
C ALA A 37 1.06 1.85 -9.67
N PHE A 38 1.89 0.99 -9.06
CA PHE A 38 1.95 0.87 -7.60
C PHE A 38 2.52 2.11 -6.92
N ARG A 39 3.47 2.82 -7.54
CA ARG A 39 4.11 4.01 -6.98
C ARG A 39 3.11 5.14 -6.86
N HIS A 40 2.21 5.28 -7.83
CA HIS A 40 1.07 6.20 -7.71
C HIS A 40 0.14 5.81 -6.56
N LEU A 41 -0.21 4.54 -6.41
CA LEU A 41 -1.01 4.06 -5.27
C LEU A 41 -0.30 4.22 -3.92
N LEU A 42 1.01 3.98 -3.86
CA LEU A 42 1.84 4.08 -2.66
C LEU A 42 2.10 5.54 -2.26
N ALA A 43 2.34 6.40 -3.24
CA ALA A 43 2.49 7.85 -3.05
C ALA A 43 1.16 8.48 -2.62
N LEU A 44 0.04 8.07 -3.22
CA LEU A 44 -1.28 8.50 -2.77
C LEU A 44 -1.59 7.96 -1.36
N TYR A 45 -1.33 6.67 -1.12
CA TYR A 45 -1.71 6.00 0.13
C TYR A 45 -0.88 6.44 1.35
N CYS A 46 0.45 6.41 1.23
CA CYS A 46 1.34 6.81 2.31
C CYS A 46 1.74 8.29 2.22
N GLY A 47 2.00 8.77 1.00
CA GLY A 47 2.52 10.13 0.77
C GLY A 47 1.52 11.21 1.14
N ASP A 48 0.25 11.13 0.69
CA ASP A 48 -0.76 12.16 1.01
C ASP A 48 -1.02 12.25 2.52
N PHE A 49 -1.04 11.12 3.21
CA PHE A 49 -1.18 11.08 4.66
C PHE A 49 -0.04 11.82 5.36
N TRP A 50 1.22 11.46 5.04
CA TRP A 50 2.37 12.09 5.69
C TRP A 50 2.50 13.55 5.28
N TYR A 51 2.26 13.88 4.01
CA TYR A 51 2.22 15.26 3.52
C TYR A 51 1.21 16.12 4.29
N ALA A 52 -0.01 15.61 4.51
CA ALA A 52 -1.01 16.28 5.33
C ALA A 52 -0.59 16.42 6.80
N VAL A 53 0.01 15.38 7.39
CA VAL A 53 0.53 15.40 8.77
C VAL A 53 1.64 16.45 8.95
N PHE A 54 2.48 16.66 7.95
CA PHE A 54 3.50 17.72 7.97
C PHE A 54 3.00 19.07 7.45
N GLY A 55 1.68 19.23 7.21
CA GLY A 55 1.09 20.49 6.78
C GLY A 55 1.56 20.95 5.41
N GLY A 56 1.88 20.01 4.53
CA GLY A 56 2.39 20.25 3.18
C GLY A 56 3.89 20.61 3.13
N ASN A 57 4.62 20.51 4.24
CA ASN A 57 6.06 20.77 4.25
C ASN A 57 6.85 19.50 3.91
N GLU A 58 7.26 19.37 2.64
CA GLU A 58 8.12 18.27 2.19
C GLU A 58 9.46 18.22 2.93
N GLY A 59 10.06 19.37 3.25
CA GLY A 59 11.32 19.45 3.98
C GLY A 59 11.24 18.83 5.37
N ASP A 60 10.11 19.02 6.07
CA ASP A 60 9.85 18.34 7.33
C ASP A 60 9.55 16.86 7.13
N MET A 61 8.83 16.50 6.06
CA MET A 61 8.59 15.09 5.74
C MET A 61 9.90 14.31 5.50
N TYR A 62 10.91 14.90 4.86
CA TYR A 62 12.23 14.27 4.67
C TYR A 62 13.00 14.03 5.98
N ARG A 63 12.64 14.75 7.06
CA ARG A 63 13.24 14.58 8.39
C ARG A 63 12.56 13.47 9.20
N LEU A 64 11.46 12.90 8.70
CA LEU A 64 10.78 11.77 9.34
C LEU A 64 11.67 10.52 9.28
N ASP A 65 12.07 10.03 10.44
CA ASP A 65 12.89 8.84 10.55
C ASP A 65 12.08 7.53 10.55
N ALA A 66 12.73 6.44 10.17
CA ALA A 66 12.11 5.13 10.07
C ALA A 66 11.67 4.56 11.43
N ALA A 67 12.30 4.92 12.55
CA ALA A 67 11.92 4.43 13.87
C ALA A 67 10.59 5.07 14.33
N SER A 68 10.39 6.35 14.03
CA SER A 68 9.13 7.05 14.21
C SER A 68 8.00 6.42 13.38
N VAL A 69 8.25 6.11 12.11
CA VAL A 69 7.27 5.40 11.27
C VAL A 69 6.91 4.04 11.86
N ARG A 70 7.88 3.24 12.29
CA ARG A 70 7.62 1.93 12.92
C ARG A 70 6.84 2.03 14.23
N ALA A 71 7.04 3.11 14.99
CA ALA A 71 6.29 3.33 16.22
C ALA A 71 4.83 3.71 15.96
N LEU A 72 4.57 4.40 14.85
CA LEU A 72 3.27 4.95 14.48
C LEU A 72 2.48 4.06 13.51
N GLU A 73 3.12 3.23 12.71
CA GLU A 73 2.43 2.44 11.68
C GLU A 73 1.35 1.55 12.27
N LEU A 74 0.21 1.47 11.57
CA LEU A 74 -0.96 0.68 11.98
C LEU A 74 -1.52 1.10 13.36
N LYS A 75 -1.23 2.32 13.80
CA LYS A 75 -1.82 2.95 14.99
C LYS A 75 -2.94 3.90 14.58
N ALA A 76 -3.90 4.15 15.48
CA ALA A 76 -4.94 5.16 15.28
C ALA A 76 -5.18 5.94 16.59
N PRO A 77 -4.25 6.83 16.98
CA PRO A 77 -4.40 7.66 18.18
C PRO A 77 -5.53 8.71 18.08
N GLY A 78 -6.12 8.91 16.90
CA GLY A 78 -7.37 9.65 16.75
C GLY A 78 -8.61 8.87 17.19
N ALA A 79 -8.64 7.57 16.90
CA ALA A 79 -9.77 6.69 17.18
C ALA A 79 -9.68 5.96 18.54
N CYS A 80 -8.47 5.80 19.08
CA CYS A 80 -8.19 5.01 20.29
C CYS A 80 -7.42 5.82 21.35
N ASP A 81 -8.12 6.26 22.39
CA ASP A 81 -7.52 7.07 23.46
C ASP A 81 -6.46 6.32 24.26
N GLY A 82 -6.63 5.00 24.44
CA GLY A 82 -5.65 4.16 25.12
C GLY A 82 -4.31 4.16 24.40
N GLU A 83 -4.35 4.04 23.07
CA GLU A 83 -3.18 4.08 22.21
C GLU A 83 -2.58 5.50 22.12
N ALA A 84 -3.44 6.52 22.04
CA ALA A 84 -3.02 7.91 22.06
C ALA A 84 -2.19 8.25 23.30
N ARG A 85 -2.64 7.84 24.50
CA ARG A 85 -1.90 8.07 25.76
C ARG A 85 -0.52 7.41 25.75
N GLY A 86 -0.45 6.15 25.30
CA GLY A 86 0.81 5.40 25.27
C GLY A 86 1.83 5.98 24.28
N LEU A 87 1.37 6.46 23.13
CA LEU A 87 2.22 7.08 22.12
C LEU A 87 2.62 8.52 22.50
N TYR A 88 1.71 9.30 23.09
CA TYR A 88 1.95 10.70 23.41
C TYR A 88 3.12 10.90 24.38
N GLY A 89 3.25 10.04 25.39
CA GLY A 89 4.40 10.10 26.31
C GLY A 89 5.75 9.96 25.59
N ARG A 90 5.82 9.06 24.61
CA ARG A 90 7.02 8.81 23.80
C ARG A 90 7.30 9.96 22.82
N VAL A 91 6.24 10.56 22.27
CA VAL A 91 6.35 11.78 21.46
C VAL A 91 6.89 12.93 22.32
N CYS A 92 6.38 13.15 23.54
CA CYS A 92 6.89 14.18 24.44
C CYS A 92 8.35 13.95 24.85
N ALA A 93 8.73 12.70 25.12
CA ALA A 93 10.10 12.31 25.45
C ALA A 93 11.09 12.46 24.27
N GLY A 94 10.59 12.58 23.04
CA GLY A 94 11.43 12.71 21.84
C GLY A 94 11.93 11.39 21.29
N GLU A 95 11.36 10.28 21.75
CA GLU A 95 11.60 8.95 21.19
C GLU A 95 10.93 8.76 19.84
N ILE A 96 9.80 9.43 19.63
CA ILE A 96 9.06 9.49 18.36
C ILE A 96 9.15 10.94 17.86
N LEU A 97 9.43 11.10 16.56
CA LEU A 97 9.68 12.37 15.89
C LEU A 97 10.91 13.10 16.46
N SER A 98 11.98 12.35 16.72
CA SER A 98 13.20 12.83 17.40
C SER A 98 13.89 14.00 16.68
N ALA A 99 13.76 14.07 15.36
CA ALA A 99 14.31 15.15 14.55
C ALA A 99 13.65 16.53 14.79
N PHE A 100 12.54 16.59 15.53
CA PHE A 100 11.70 17.78 15.67
C PHE A 100 11.75 18.37 17.09
N SER A 101 11.60 19.69 17.19
CA SER A 101 11.50 20.39 18.47
C SER A 101 10.22 19.98 19.23
N GLY A 102 10.15 20.27 20.53
CA GLY A 102 8.96 19.95 21.34
C GLY A 102 7.68 20.55 20.76
N GLU A 103 7.71 21.81 20.32
CA GLU A 103 6.56 22.48 19.71
C GLU A 103 6.17 21.86 18.37
N GLN A 104 7.16 21.53 17.52
CA GLN A 104 6.93 20.85 16.24
C GLN A 104 6.29 19.48 16.46
N ARG A 105 6.81 18.70 17.42
CA ARG A 105 6.25 17.39 17.78
C ARG A 105 4.79 17.48 18.22
N GLN A 106 4.43 18.50 19.00
CA GLN A 106 3.04 18.73 19.41
C GLN A 106 2.13 19.06 18.23
N ALA A 107 2.58 19.92 17.31
CA ALA A 107 1.81 20.25 16.12
C ALA A 107 1.60 19.04 15.20
N ILE A 108 2.67 18.26 14.95
CA ILE A 108 2.63 17.03 14.16
C ILE A 108 1.70 16.01 14.84
N TRP A 109 1.82 15.83 16.16
CA TRP A 109 0.97 14.91 16.93
C TRP A 109 -0.51 15.24 16.83
N SER A 110 -0.90 16.51 16.96
CA SER A 110 -2.30 16.93 16.79
C SER A 110 -2.83 16.57 15.39
N ARG A 111 -2.01 16.72 14.35
CA ARG A 111 -2.40 16.34 12.99
C ARG A 111 -2.47 14.83 12.79
N ILE A 112 -1.55 14.06 13.38
CA ILE A 112 -1.63 12.59 13.39
C ILE A 112 -2.94 12.14 14.04
N ARG A 113 -3.31 12.72 15.18
CA ARG A 113 -4.59 12.40 15.84
C ARG A 113 -5.78 12.76 14.95
N ALA A 114 -5.79 13.94 14.36
CA ALA A 114 -6.86 14.35 13.46
C ALA A 114 -6.98 13.44 12.22
N ALA A 115 -5.85 13.05 11.65
CA ALA A 115 -5.79 12.20 10.46
C ALA A 115 -6.17 10.73 10.74
N THR A 116 -6.14 10.28 11.99
CA THR A 116 -6.35 8.87 12.37
C THR A 116 -7.65 8.65 13.16
N VAL A 117 -8.64 9.51 12.97
CA VAL A 117 -9.98 9.37 13.56
C VAL A 117 -10.74 8.21 12.90
N ASP A 118 -10.51 7.97 11.61
CA ASP A 118 -11.24 6.99 10.79
C ASP A 118 -10.31 6.07 9.98
N CYS A 119 -8.99 6.20 10.15
CA CYS A 119 -8.01 5.33 9.54
C CYS A 119 -6.81 5.07 10.45
N LEU A 120 -6.08 3.99 10.14
CA LEU A 120 -4.79 3.68 10.71
C LEU A 120 -3.71 4.51 9.99
N VAL A 121 -2.63 4.85 10.71
CA VAL A 121 -1.41 5.39 10.10
C VAL A 121 -0.92 4.42 9.01
N PRO A 122 -0.86 4.85 7.74
CA PRO A 122 -0.46 4.00 6.64
C PRO A 122 1.03 3.69 6.70
N SER A 123 1.39 2.51 6.22
CA SER A 123 2.78 2.12 6.01
C SER A 123 2.91 1.13 4.85
N LEU A 124 4.13 0.99 4.33
CA LEU A 124 4.44 0.01 3.29
C LEU A 124 4.12 -1.42 3.75
N SER A 125 4.44 -1.75 5.00
CA SER A 125 4.15 -3.05 5.59
C SER A 125 2.64 -3.32 5.63
N GLY A 126 1.87 -2.32 6.09
CA GLY A 126 0.40 -2.36 6.08
C GLY A 126 -0.16 -2.54 4.68
N PHE A 127 0.31 -1.76 3.72
CA PHE A 127 -0.10 -1.81 2.32
C PHE A 127 0.10 -3.20 1.72
N PHE A 128 1.31 -3.76 1.80
CA PHE A 128 1.60 -5.08 1.22
C PHE A 128 0.85 -6.21 1.92
N ASN A 129 0.59 -6.10 3.22
CA ASN A 129 -0.27 -7.06 3.91
C ASN A 129 -1.72 -6.94 3.44
N ASN A 130 -2.27 -5.72 3.36
CA ASN A 130 -3.64 -5.48 2.90
C ASN A 130 -3.84 -5.93 1.44
N LEU A 131 -2.83 -5.79 0.58
CA LEU A 131 -2.86 -6.33 -0.79
C LEU A 131 -3.08 -7.85 -0.84
N LYS A 132 -2.59 -8.61 0.16
CA LYS A 132 -2.85 -10.06 0.23
C LYS A 132 -4.34 -10.35 0.41
N HIS A 133 -5.01 -9.55 1.25
CA HIS A 133 -6.46 -9.64 1.44
C HIS A 133 -7.21 -9.16 0.20
N LEU A 134 -6.85 -7.99 -0.33
CA LEU A 134 -7.49 -7.41 -1.52
C LEU A 134 -7.37 -8.34 -2.73
N LYS A 135 -6.28 -9.11 -2.86
CA LYS A 135 -6.13 -10.12 -3.90
C LYS A 135 -7.21 -11.21 -3.83
N LEU A 136 -7.54 -11.70 -2.62
CA LEU A 136 -8.59 -12.70 -2.43
C LEU A 136 -9.96 -12.13 -2.83
N VAL A 137 -10.22 -10.90 -2.41
CA VAL A 137 -11.45 -10.16 -2.75
C VAL A 137 -11.54 -9.93 -4.28
N ALA A 138 -10.44 -9.51 -4.90
CA ALA A 138 -10.35 -9.29 -6.33
C ALA A 138 -10.58 -10.59 -7.12
N ASP A 139 -10.11 -11.72 -6.60
CA ASP A 139 -10.35 -13.03 -7.20
C ASP A 139 -11.86 -13.39 -7.20
N SER A 140 -12.64 -12.94 -6.21
CA SER A 140 -14.10 -13.02 -6.23
C SER A 140 -14.69 -12.16 -7.35
N VAL A 141 -14.28 -10.90 -7.48
CA VAL A 141 -14.81 -9.96 -8.49
C VAL A 141 -14.55 -10.45 -9.91
N LYS A 142 -13.41 -11.13 -10.15
CA LYS A 142 -13.07 -11.72 -11.46
C LYS A 142 -14.06 -12.75 -11.96
N TRP A 143 -14.91 -13.33 -11.12
CA TRP A 143 -15.98 -14.21 -11.60
C TRP A 143 -17.00 -13.49 -12.49
N LEU A 144 -17.15 -12.18 -12.30
CA LEU A 144 -18.15 -11.35 -12.97
C LEU A 144 -17.68 -10.81 -14.32
N VAL A 145 -16.40 -10.93 -14.68
CA VAL A 145 -15.85 -10.35 -15.91
C VAL A 145 -14.84 -11.30 -16.56
N ARG A 146 -14.70 -11.24 -17.89
CA ARG A 146 -13.56 -11.86 -18.56
C ARG A 146 -12.49 -10.81 -18.69
N LEU A 147 -11.31 -11.08 -18.14
CA LEU A 147 -10.17 -10.17 -18.25
C LEU A 147 -9.28 -10.57 -19.42
N GLU A 148 -9.06 -9.64 -20.33
CA GLU A 148 -8.06 -9.73 -21.37
C GLU A 148 -6.64 -9.47 -20.84
N ARG A 149 -5.63 -9.64 -21.70
CA ARG A 149 -4.24 -9.40 -21.31
C ARG A 149 -4.04 -7.92 -21.03
N ARG A 150 -3.59 -7.59 -19.81
CA ARG A 150 -3.30 -6.22 -19.32
C ARG A 150 -4.53 -5.36 -19.05
N GLU A 151 -5.73 -5.95 -19.10
CA GLU A 151 -6.96 -5.29 -18.70
C GLU A 151 -7.11 -5.28 -17.17
N THR A 152 -7.71 -4.24 -16.62
CA THR A 152 -7.99 -4.12 -15.18
C THR A 152 -9.42 -4.56 -14.87
N ILE A 153 -9.67 -4.94 -13.60
CA ILE A 153 -11.05 -5.24 -13.15
C ILE A 153 -11.94 -4.01 -13.33
N GLN A 154 -11.41 -2.82 -13.06
CA GLN A 154 -12.13 -1.56 -13.19
C GLN A 154 -12.57 -1.32 -14.64
N SER A 155 -11.63 -1.30 -15.59
CA SER A 155 -11.94 -1.08 -17.01
C SER A 155 -12.94 -2.12 -17.54
N ALA A 156 -12.76 -3.40 -17.20
CA ALA A 156 -13.67 -4.45 -17.65
C ALA A 156 -15.10 -4.31 -17.08
N LEU A 157 -15.23 -3.79 -15.85
CA LEU A 157 -16.53 -3.53 -15.23
C LEU A 157 -17.17 -2.27 -15.81
N GLU A 158 -16.40 -1.20 -16.00
CA GLU A 158 -16.83 0.05 -16.64
C GLU A 158 -17.34 -0.20 -18.06
N ASP A 159 -16.60 -0.98 -18.87
CA ASP A 159 -17.02 -1.37 -20.22
C ASP A 159 -18.31 -2.21 -20.22
N SER A 160 -18.59 -2.91 -19.13
CA SER A 160 -19.81 -3.71 -18.96
C SER A 160 -20.98 -2.93 -18.38
N PHE A 161 -20.78 -1.68 -17.95
CA PHE A 161 -21.82 -0.87 -17.31
C PHE A 161 -22.78 -0.30 -18.36
N SER A 162 -24.08 -0.45 -18.14
CA SER A 162 -25.12 0.06 -19.03
C SER A 162 -25.97 1.13 -18.34
N ASP A 163 -25.92 2.35 -18.87
CA ASP A 163 -26.67 3.51 -18.38
C ASP A 163 -28.18 3.45 -18.73
N ALA A 164 -28.58 2.56 -19.65
CA ALA A 164 -29.94 2.45 -20.15
C ALA A 164 -31.01 2.14 -19.07
N ASP A 165 -30.60 1.55 -17.94
CA ASP A 165 -31.50 1.23 -16.82
C ASP A 165 -31.62 2.37 -15.79
N HIS A 166 -30.80 3.43 -15.90
CA HIS A 166 -30.75 4.57 -14.97
C HIS A 166 -31.48 5.82 -15.49
N GLY A 167 -32.39 5.67 -16.46
CA GLY A 167 -33.09 6.76 -17.16
C GLY A 167 -33.87 7.78 -16.30
N ASN A 168 -33.88 7.61 -14.97
CA ASN A 168 -34.50 8.50 -13.99
C ASN A 168 -33.51 9.09 -12.95
N ASN A 169 -32.18 9.04 -13.16
CA ASN A 169 -31.16 9.43 -12.16
C ASN A 169 -31.34 8.69 -10.81
N LEU A 170 -31.83 7.45 -10.85
CA LEU A 170 -32.16 6.65 -9.67
C LEU A 170 -31.24 5.42 -9.64
N CYS A 171 -30.50 5.21 -8.56
CA CYS A 171 -29.61 4.06 -8.39
C CYS A 171 -29.98 3.26 -7.14
N LEU A 172 -29.84 1.94 -7.20
CA LEU A 172 -30.03 1.06 -6.06
C LEU A 172 -28.74 0.93 -5.25
N VAL A 173 -28.81 1.25 -3.96
CA VAL A 173 -27.74 1.01 -2.99
C VAL A 173 -28.16 -0.14 -2.07
N GLN A 174 -27.28 -1.14 -1.95
CA GLN A 174 -27.52 -2.27 -1.04
C GLN A 174 -27.23 -1.87 0.41
N MET A 175 -28.23 -2.03 1.30
CA MET A 175 -28.17 -1.63 2.71
C MET A 175 -28.00 -2.82 3.66
N SER A 176 -28.44 -4.00 3.21
CA SER A 176 -28.26 -5.28 3.89
C SER A 176 -28.20 -6.42 2.88
N SER A 177 -28.06 -7.67 3.36
CA SER A 177 -28.14 -8.86 2.51
C SER A 177 -29.43 -8.94 1.69
N SER A 178 -30.54 -8.42 2.21
CA SER A 178 -31.88 -8.56 1.62
C SER A 178 -32.56 -7.24 1.24
N SER A 179 -31.96 -6.08 1.55
CA SER A 179 -32.59 -4.78 1.33
C SER A 179 -31.76 -3.84 0.46
N PHE A 180 -32.48 -3.12 -0.39
CA PHE A 180 -31.97 -2.09 -1.29
C PHE A 180 -32.70 -0.78 -1.02
N ARG A 181 -32.06 0.32 -1.38
CA ARG A 181 -32.64 1.65 -1.30
C ARG A 181 -32.32 2.41 -2.58
N SER A 182 -33.33 3.09 -3.11
CA SER A 182 -33.16 3.97 -4.26
C SER A 182 -32.62 5.33 -3.83
N VAL A 183 -31.55 5.79 -4.46
CA VAL A 183 -30.92 7.09 -4.24
C VAL A 183 -31.01 7.86 -5.56
N SER A 184 -31.31 9.17 -5.49
CA SER A 184 -31.35 10.04 -6.65
C SER A 184 -30.40 11.23 -6.51
N GLY A 185 -29.73 11.60 -7.59
CA GLY A 185 -28.90 12.81 -7.62
C GLY A 185 -28.34 13.09 -9.00
N SER A 186 -28.12 14.37 -9.29
CA SER A 186 -27.69 14.85 -10.61
C SER A 186 -26.17 14.95 -10.78
N ASP A 187 -25.42 15.03 -9.67
CA ASP A 187 -23.95 15.14 -9.64
C ASP A 187 -23.26 13.87 -9.10
N ILE A 188 -23.98 12.74 -9.08
CA ILE A 188 -23.49 11.50 -8.49
C ILE A 188 -22.69 10.70 -9.52
N ASP A 189 -21.43 10.43 -9.21
CA ASP A 189 -20.63 9.42 -9.91
C ASP A 189 -21.16 8.01 -9.56
N TRP A 190 -22.18 7.58 -10.30
CA TRP A 190 -22.85 6.31 -10.07
C TRP A 190 -21.92 5.12 -10.28
N VAL A 191 -21.01 5.21 -11.25
CA VAL A 191 -20.06 4.13 -11.57
C VAL A 191 -19.18 3.86 -10.35
N ASP A 192 -18.65 4.90 -9.71
CA ASP A 192 -17.87 4.76 -8.46
C ASP A 192 -18.71 4.14 -7.32
N VAL A 193 -19.95 4.58 -7.13
CA VAL A 193 -20.85 4.05 -6.08
C VAL A 193 -21.13 2.57 -6.27
N VAL A 194 -21.54 2.16 -7.48
CA VAL A 194 -21.90 0.76 -7.75
C VAL A 194 -20.66 -0.13 -7.80
N TYR A 195 -19.51 0.40 -8.25
CA TYR A 195 -18.23 -0.28 -8.17
C TYR A 195 -17.86 -0.58 -6.72
N LYS A 196 -17.91 0.42 -5.84
CA LYS A 196 -17.65 0.26 -4.39
C LYS A 196 -18.62 -0.72 -3.74
N ALA A 197 -19.91 -0.67 -4.09
CA ALA A 197 -20.91 -1.63 -3.60
C ALA A 197 -20.55 -3.09 -3.98
N LEU A 198 -20.06 -3.30 -5.21
CA LEU A 198 -19.63 -4.61 -5.70
C LEU A 198 -18.42 -5.14 -4.93
N TRP A 199 -17.41 -4.28 -4.69
CA TRP A 199 -16.25 -4.63 -3.88
C TRP A 199 -16.59 -4.91 -2.43
N LEU A 200 -17.55 -4.20 -1.85
CA LEU A 200 -18.06 -4.50 -0.51
C LEU A 200 -18.77 -5.85 -0.44
N TYR A 201 -19.51 -6.24 -1.47
CA TYR A 201 -20.05 -7.60 -1.55
C TYR A 201 -18.93 -8.64 -1.58
N ALA A 202 -17.91 -8.44 -2.41
CA ALA A 202 -16.76 -9.33 -2.46
C ALA A 202 -16.01 -9.39 -1.11
N LEU A 203 -15.84 -8.27 -0.41
CA LEU A 203 -15.24 -8.20 0.93
C LEU A 203 -16.02 -9.02 1.97
N ARG A 204 -17.35 -9.09 1.84
CA ARG A 204 -18.21 -9.92 2.71
C ARG A 204 -18.09 -11.42 2.41
N GLU A 205 -17.98 -11.76 1.14
CA GLU A 205 -18.20 -13.13 0.64
C GLU A 205 -16.96 -13.82 0.06
N TYR A 206 -15.76 -13.23 0.11
CA TYR A 206 -14.57 -13.79 -0.56
C TYR A 206 -14.18 -15.21 -0.10
N LEU A 207 -14.55 -15.61 1.11
CA LEU A 207 -14.33 -16.97 1.60
C LEU A 207 -15.23 -17.99 0.88
N GLU A 208 -16.42 -17.58 0.48
CA GLU A 208 -17.42 -18.39 -0.23
C GLU A 208 -17.23 -18.33 -1.76
N ILE A 209 -16.54 -17.30 -2.26
CA ILE A 209 -16.25 -17.08 -3.69
C ILE A 209 -14.74 -17.04 -3.97
N PRO A 210 -14.01 -18.14 -3.74
CA PRO A 210 -12.58 -18.21 -4.00
C PRO A 210 -12.27 -18.11 -5.51
N ALA A 211 -10.99 -17.90 -5.82
CA ALA A 211 -10.51 -17.82 -7.20
C ALA A 211 -10.95 -19.03 -8.06
N GLU A 212 -11.29 -18.76 -9.33
CA GLU A 212 -11.63 -19.79 -10.30
C GLU A 212 -10.52 -20.85 -10.43
N PRO A 213 -10.84 -22.15 -10.36
CA PRO A 213 -9.86 -23.21 -10.55
C PRO A 213 -9.29 -23.16 -11.97
N LYS A 214 -7.99 -22.86 -12.09
CA LYS A 214 -7.27 -22.91 -13.37
C LYS A 214 -7.18 -24.36 -13.85
N LYS A 215 -7.65 -24.64 -15.07
CA LYS A 215 -7.54 -25.95 -15.72
C LYS A 215 -6.09 -26.23 -16.16
N LYS A 216 -5.14 -26.54 -15.26
CA LYS A 216 -3.95 -27.41 -15.49
C LYS A 216 -2.97 -27.54 -14.28
N LEU A 217 -2.56 -28.80 -14.07
CA LEU A 217 -1.40 -29.46 -13.42
C LEU A 217 -0.85 -28.99 -12.05
N ALA A 218 -1.00 -29.90 -11.06
CA ALA A 218 -0.23 -30.02 -9.82
C ALA A 218 -0.21 -28.84 -8.82
N GLY A 219 -1.23 -27.98 -8.82
CA GLY A 219 -1.48 -27.03 -7.73
C GLY A 219 -2.47 -27.57 -6.68
N PRO A 220 -2.43 -27.09 -5.43
CA PRO A 220 -3.51 -27.35 -4.47
C PRO A 220 -4.85 -26.89 -5.08
N ARG A 221 -5.90 -27.71 -4.92
CA ARG A 221 -7.25 -27.36 -5.40
C ARG A 221 -7.63 -26.01 -4.81
N SER A 222 -8.06 -25.05 -5.64
CA SER A 222 -8.67 -23.82 -5.14
C SER A 222 -9.87 -24.17 -4.27
N GLY A 223 -10.20 -23.29 -3.33
CA GLY A 223 -11.38 -23.46 -2.47
C GLY A 223 -12.64 -23.74 -3.29
N GLN A 224 -13.60 -24.44 -2.70
CA GLN A 224 -14.86 -24.75 -3.34
C GLN A 224 -15.77 -23.53 -3.33
N VAL A 225 -16.29 -23.15 -4.50
CA VAL A 225 -17.21 -22.02 -4.62
C VAL A 225 -18.60 -22.36 -4.09
N ASN A 226 -19.23 -21.42 -3.42
CA ASN A 226 -20.65 -21.49 -3.07
C ASN A 226 -21.47 -20.91 -4.22
N GLU A 227 -22.15 -21.77 -4.99
CA GLU A 227 -22.88 -21.38 -6.19
C GLU A 227 -24.04 -20.44 -5.89
N LYS A 228 -24.64 -20.54 -4.70
CA LYS A 228 -25.72 -19.65 -4.29
C LYS A 228 -25.20 -18.24 -4.07
N VAL A 229 -24.11 -18.10 -3.33
CA VAL A 229 -23.47 -16.80 -3.08
C VAL A 229 -22.92 -16.19 -4.38
N LEU A 230 -22.34 -17.02 -5.26
CA LEU A 230 -21.90 -16.55 -6.58
C LEU A 230 -23.07 -16.09 -7.46
N PHE A 231 -24.20 -16.80 -7.46
CA PHE A 231 -25.41 -16.40 -8.17
C PHE A 231 -25.99 -15.09 -7.62
N GLU A 232 -26.02 -14.94 -6.29
CA GLU A 232 -26.43 -13.71 -5.62
C GLU A 232 -25.49 -12.54 -5.97
N PHE A 233 -24.18 -12.79 -6.09
CA PHE A 233 -23.21 -11.78 -6.52
C PHE A 233 -23.47 -11.31 -7.95
N ALA A 234 -23.71 -12.25 -8.88
CA ALA A 234 -24.08 -11.92 -10.26
C ALA A 234 -25.43 -11.19 -10.32
N SER A 235 -26.40 -11.59 -9.49
CA SER A 235 -27.71 -10.93 -9.36
C SER A 235 -27.57 -9.50 -8.86
N LEU A 236 -26.70 -9.26 -7.88
CA LEU A 236 -26.38 -7.91 -7.42
C LEU A 236 -25.72 -7.09 -8.53
N ALA A 237 -24.68 -7.62 -9.18
CA ALA A 237 -23.99 -6.91 -10.26
C ALA A 237 -24.96 -6.51 -11.39
N TYR A 238 -25.88 -7.42 -11.75
CA TYR A 238 -26.93 -7.12 -12.72
C TYR A 238 -27.91 -6.05 -12.23
N LYS A 239 -28.37 -6.11 -10.98
CA LYS A 239 -29.22 -5.05 -10.40
C LYS A 239 -28.53 -3.67 -10.38
N LEU A 240 -27.21 -3.66 -10.25
CA LEU A 240 -26.39 -2.44 -10.26
C LEU A 240 -26.02 -1.93 -11.66
N GLY A 241 -26.49 -2.58 -12.73
CA GLY A 241 -26.30 -2.11 -14.12
C GLY A 241 -25.13 -2.74 -14.89
N PHE A 242 -24.41 -3.69 -14.31
CA PHE A 242 -23.34 -4.42 -15.02
C PHE A 242 -23.91 -5.53 -15.92
N ARG A 243 -23.46 -5.62 -17.16
CA ARG A 243 -24.04 -6.46 -18.23
C ARG A 243 -23.02 -7.35 -18.95
N SER A 244 -21.99 -7.82 -18.25
CA SER A 244 -21.00 -8.72 -18.84
C SER A 244 -21.60 -10.08 -19.25
N GLU A 245 -20.98 -10.76 -20.24
CA GLU A 245 -21.37 -12.13 -20.61
C GLU A 245 -21.28 -13.11 -19.42
N ARG A 246 -20.32 -12.91 -18.51
CA ARG A 246 -20.16 -13.76 -17.32
C ARG A 246 -21.33 -13.61 -16.36
N ILE A 247 -21.80 -12.38 -16.14
CA ILE A 247 -22.97 -12.11 -15.31
C ILE A 247 -24.18 -12.82 -15.92
N GLN A 248 -24.40 -12.66 -17.23
CA GLN A 248 -25.51 -13.32 -17.92
C GLN A 248 -25.43 -14.85 -17.85
N ASP A 249 -24.24 -15.43 -18.09
CA ASP A 249 -23.98 -16.87 -17.98
C ASP A 249 -24.28 -17.41 -16.57
N LEU A 250 -23.97 -16.63 -15.53
CA LEU A 250 -24.21 -17.01 -14.14
C LEU A 250 -25.71 -16.96 -13.80
N LEU A 251 -26.42 -15.94 -14.30
CA LEU A 251 -27.86 -15.78 -14.08
C LEU A 251 -28.72 -16.83 -14.80
N GLN A 252 -28.23 -17.41 -15.90
CA GLN A 252 -28.91 -18.50 -16.59
C GLN A 252 -28.79 -19.84 -15.84
N ARG A 253 -27.89 -19.95 -14.86
CA ARG A 253 -27.68 -21.19 -14.09
C ARG A 253 -28.59 -21.21 -12.88
N ASP A 254 -29.17 -22.38 -12.60
CA ASP A 254 -29.86 -22.62 -11.33
C ASP A 254 -28.81 -23.04 -10.26
N PRO A 255 -28.58 -22.23 -9.21
CA PRO A 255 -27.57 -22.54 -8.19
C PRO A 255 -27.88 -23.85 -7.46
N ASP A 256 -29.14 -24.16 -7.19
CA ASP A 256 -29.55 -25.42 -6.55
C ASP A 256 -29.29 -26.61 -7.46
N ARG A 257 -29.41 -26.42 -8.78
CA ARG A 257 -29.08 -27.44 -9.79
C ARG A 257 -27.59 -27.74 -9.83
N GLU A 258 -26.73 -26.72 -9.74
CA GLU A 258 -25.28 -26.91 -9.68
C GLU A 258 -24.84 -27.55 -8.36
N ILE A 259 -25.42 -27.13 -7.23
CA ILE A 259 -25.21 -27.76 -5.92
C ILE A 259 -25.63 -29.25 -5.97
N ALA A 260 -26.81 -29.55 -6.50
CA ALA A 260 -27.32 -30.92 -6.65
C ALA A 260 -26.40 -31.78 -7.52
N ARG A 261 -25.97 -31.27 -8.68
CA ARG A 261 -25.02 -31.95 -9.57
C ARG A 261 -23.70 -32.24 -8.87
N ARG A 262 -23.13 -31.25 -8.19
CA ARG A 262 -21.88 -31.41 -7.45
C ARG A 262 -22.00 -32.39 -6.30
N LEU A 263 -23.09 -32.33 -5.53
CA LEU A 263 -23.38 -33.27 -4.44
C LEU A 263 -23.36 -34.72 -4.96
N LEU A 264 -24.08 -35.00 -6.03
CA LEU A 264 -24.14 -36.34 -6.63
C LEU A 264 -22.76 -36.84 -7.07
N LEU A 265 -21.98 -36.00 -7.76
CA LEU A 265 -20.65 -36.36 -8.24
C LEU A 265 -19.59 -36.48 -7.13
N THR A 266 -19.79 -35.80 -6.00
CA THR A 266 -18.87 -35.82 -4.85
C THR A 266 -19.20 -36.98 -3.91
N ALA A 267 -20.48 -37.22 -3.65
CA ALA A 267 -20.96 -38.31 -2.80
C ALA A 267 -20.63 -39.69 -3.37
N ARG A 268 -20.57 -39.80 -4.71
CA ARG A 268 -20.16 -41.02 -5.42
C ARG A 268 -19.21 -40.65 -6.54
N LYS A 269 -17.94 -41.04 -6.37
CA LYS A 269 -16.89 -40.80 -7.36
C LYS A 269 -17.27 -41.40 -8.72
N SER A 270 -17.16 -40.59 -9.77
CA SER A 270 -17.55 -40.91 -11.14
C SER A 270 -16.67 -41.99 -11.81
N ASP A 271 -15.53 -42.32 -11.20
CA ASP A 271 -14.65 -43.41 -11.62
C ASP A 271 -15.23 -44.80 -11.30
N ARG A 272 -16.08 -44.91 -10.27
CA ARG A 272 -16.64 -46.19 -9.78
C ARG A 272 -18.16 -46.26 -9.89
N PHE A 273 -18.83 -45.13 -10.02
CA PHE A 273 -20.30 -45.06 -10.04
C PHE A 273 -20.78 -44.22 -11.20
N ARG A 274 -21.81 -44.70 -11.90
CA ARG A 274 -22.47 -43.99 -12.99
C ARG A 274 -23.97 -43.89 -12.71
N TYR A 275 -24.50 -42.68 -12.82
CA TYR A 275 -25.94 -42.46 -12.83
C TYR A 275 -26.50 -42.79 -14.21
N HIS A 276 -27.57 -43.60 -14.27
CA HIS A 276 -28.21 -43.97 -15.54
C HIS A 276 -28.77 -42.73 -16.26
N ASN A 277 -29.35 -41.80 -15.51
CA ASN A 277 -29.72 -40.47 -15.99
C ASN A 277 -29.36 -39.44 -14.92
N LEU A 278 -28.15 -38.88 -15.04
CA LEU A 278 -27.65 -37.87 -14.10
C LEU A 278 -28.59 -36.67 -14.02
N GLU A 279 -29.11 -36.18 -15.15
CA GLU A 279 -29.99 -35.01 -15.18
C GLU A 279 -31.29 -35.25 -14.41
N ARG A 280 -31.86 -36.44 -14.48
CA ARG A 280 -33.05 -36.80 -13.70
C ARG A 280 -32.74 -36.81 -12.20
N CYS A 281 -31.59 -37.36 -11.81
CA CYS A 281 -31.16 -37.35 -10.41
C CYS A 281 -30.91 -35.92 -9.90
N VAL A 282 -30.27 -35.08 -10.72
CA VAL A 282 -30.06 -33.65 -10.42
C VAL A 282 -31.39 -32.96 -10.21
N THR A 283 -32.34 -33.10 -11.13
CA THR A 283 -33.68 -32.50 -10.99
C THR A 283 -34.38 -32.94 -9.70
N GLY A 284 -34.35 -34.23 -9.36
CA GLY A 284 -34.98 -34.72 -8.12
C GLY A 284 -34.34 -34.16 -6.85
N VAL A 285 -33.01 -34.03 -6.80
CA VAL A 285 -32.32 -33.41 -5.65
C VAL A 285 -32.61 -31.91 -5.58
N THR A 286 -32.63 -31.22 -6.71
CA THR A 286 -32.99 -29.79 -6.77
C THR A 286 -34.41 -29.54 -6.26
N GLU A 287 -35.38 -30.39 -6.59
CA GLU A 287 -36.74 -30.30 -6.04
C GLU A 287 -36.76 -30.45 -4.51
N TRP A 288 -35.93 -31.33 -3.95
CA TRP A 288 -35.80 -31.46 -2.50
C TRP A 288 -35.17 -30.22 -1.86
N ILE A 289 -34.14 -29.63 -2.46
CA ILE A 289 -33.55 -28.38 -1.97
C ILE A 289 -34.60 -27.27 -1.95
N LYS A 290 -35.37 -27.12 -3.03
CA LYS A 290 -36.42 -26.12 -3.16
C LYS A 290 -37.60 -26.31 -2.20
N SER A 291 -37.78 -27.51 -1.65
CA SER A 291 -38.82 -27.79 -0.66
C SER A 291 -38.49 -27.27 0.75
N ALA A 292 -37.25 -26.80 0.98
CA ALA A 292 -36.84 -26.24 2.26
C ALA A 292 -37.65 -24.99 2.61
N GLN A 293 -38.09 -24.90 3.86
CA GLN A 293 -38.82 -23.74 4.38
C GLN A 293 -37.88 -22.83 5.14
N ALA A 294 -38.01 -21.51 4.92
CA ALA A 294 -37.28 -20.53 5.69
C ALA A 294 -37.69 -20.60 7.16
N ILE A 295 -36.71 -20.78 8.06
CA ILE A 295 -36.92 -20.62 9.48
C ILE A 295 -37.08 -19.12 9.72
N ARG A 296 -38.09 -18.72 10.51
CA ARG A 296 -38.22 -17.32 10.94
C ARG A 296 -37.01 -17.00 11.80
N ASP A 297 -36.32 -15.89 11.50
CA ASP A 297 -35.17 -15.41 12.27
C ASP A 297 -35.49 -15.47 13.78
N GLY A 298 -34.96 -16.48 14.44
CA GLY A 298 -34.75 -16.53 15.88
C GLY A 298 -33.27 -16.30 16.09
N ASP A 299 -32.90 -15.55 17.12
CA ASP A 299 -31.52 -15.27 17.51
C ASP A 299 -30.67 -16.55 17.50
N ASP A 300 -29.97 -16.81 16.38
CA ASP A 300 -28.82 -17.69 16.35
C ASP A 300 -27.64 -16.88 16.90
N THR A 301 -27.63 -16.68 18.22
CA THR A 301 -26.42 -16.32 18.95
C THR A 301 -25.53 -17.56 19.01
N ASP A 302 -24.74 -17.77 17.96
CA ASP A 302 -23.54 -18.61 18.05
C ASP A 302 -22.52 -17.85 18.91
N GLU A 303 -22.69 -17.93 20.23
CA GLU A 303 -21.66 -17.54 21.19
C GLU A 303 -20.55 -18.60 21.17
N GLY A 304 -19.74 -18.57 20.12
CA GLY A 304 -18.42 -19.16 20.16
C GLY A 304 -17.60 -18.46 21.24
N GLU A 305 -16.99 -19.21 22.15
CA GLU A 305 -16.08 -18.69 23.18
C GLU A 305 -15.01 -17.81 22.54
N ASP A 306 -15.19 -16.49 22.67
CA ASP A 306 -14.29 -15.49 22.09
C ASP A 306 -12.99 -15.50 22.89
N GLN A 307 -12.00 -16.26 22.41
CA GLN A 307 -10.63 -16.04 22.85
C GLN A 307 -10.31 -14.60 22.49
N VAL A 308 -10.19 -13.74 23.51
CA VAL A 308 -9.89 -12.30 23.38
C VAL A 308 -8.54 -12.12 22.67
N ARG A 309 -8.55 -12.21 21.35
CA ARG A 309 -7.41 -11.99 20.48
C ARG A 309 -7.61 -10.63 19.84
N LEU A 310 -6.56 -9.81 19.91
CA LEU A 310 -6.58 -8.51 19.26
C LEU A 310 -6.76 -8.68 17.74
N PRO A 311 -7.57 -7.81 17.10
CA PRO A 311 -7.81 -7.91 15.67
C PRO A 311 -6.52 -7.65 14.88
N ASN A 312 -6.38 -8.35 13.75
CA ASN A 312 -5.26 -8.13 12.84
C ASN A 312 -5.35 -6.71 12.28
N ARG A 313 -4.31 -5.89 12.49
CA ARG A 313 -4.29 -4.47 12.06
C ARG A 313 -3.99 -4.26 10.58
N SER A 314 -3.59 -5.32 9.87
CA SER A 314 -3.41 -5.31 8.42
C SER A 314 -3.54 -6.74 7.88
N GLY A 315 -3.82 -6.86 6.59
CA GLY A 315 -3.97 -8.14 5.91
C GLY A 315 -5.33 -8.78 6.10
N ILE A 316 -5.34 -10.11 6.15
CA ILE A 316 -6.57 -10.91 6.18
C ILE A 316 -7.15 -10.86 7.61
N PRO A 317 -8.42 -10.46 7.77
CA PRO A 317 -9.10 -10.48 9.07
C PRO A 317 -9.13 -11.90 9.67
N ASN A 318 -9.21 -12.01 11.00
CA ASN A 318 -9.45 -13.31 11.61
C ASN A 318 -10.86 -13.80 11.22
N LEU A 319 -11.09 -15.11 11.13
CA LEU A 319 -12.40 -15.65 10.74
C LEU A 319 -13.56 -15.18 11.65
N PRO A 320 -13.41 -15.14 12.99
CA PRO A 320 -14.46 -14.61 13.86
C PRO A 320 -14.71 -13.11 13.63
N ASP A 321 -13.64 -12.32 13.45
CA ASP A 321 -13.73 -10.89 13.14
C ASP A 321 -14.46 -10.67 11.80
N GLN A 322 -14.12 -11.46 10.77
CA GLN A 322 -14.76 -11.42 9.46
C GLN A 322 -16.25 -11.75 9.55
N ALA A 323 -16.61 -12.81 10.27
CA ALA A 323 -18.01 -13.23 10.43
C ALA A 323 -18.84 -12.16 11.14
N ARG A 324 -18.30 -11.57 12.22
CA ARG A 324 -18.95 -10.50 12.98
C ARG A 324 -19.12 -9.21 12.17
N ASP A 325 -18.07 -8.79 11.46
CA ASP A 325 -18.06 -7.51 10.74
C ASP A 325 -18.90 -7.54 9.45
N LYS A 326 -19.15 -8.73 8.88
CA LYS A 326 -19.86 -8.93 7.60
C LYS A 326 -21.16 -8.15 7.49
N SER A 327 -21.96 -8.10 8.55
CA SER A 327 -23.25 -7.41 8.58
C SER A 327 -23.14 -5.88 8.54
N TYR A 328 -21.93 -5.34 8.71
CA TYR A 328 -21.61 -3.90 8.72
C TYR A 328 -20.84 -3.43 7.47
N LEU A 329 -20.40 -4.34 6.59
CA LEU A 329 -19.67 -4.01 5.36
C LEU A 329 -20.61 -3.57 4.22
N PHE A 330 -21.44 -2.56 4.47
CA PHE A 330 -22.32 -1.91 3.50
C PHE A 330 -21.98 -0.42 3.42
N LEU A 331 -22.24 0.25 2.28
CA LEU A 331 -21.78 1.62 2.06
C LEU A 331 -22.25 2.59 3.15
N ASP A 332 -23.53 2.53 3.50
CA ASP A 332 -24.14 3.38 4.53
C ASP A 332 -23.51 3.16 5.92
N LYS A 333 -23.28 1.90 6.28
CA LYS A 333 -22.73 1.52 7.59
C LYS A 333 -21.24 1.84 7.69
N LEU A 334 -20.49 1.59 6.63
CA LEU A 334 -19.05 1.80 6.61
C LEU A 334 -18.69 3.29 6.53
N HIS A 335 -19.55 4.12 5.94
CA HIS A 335 -19.35 5.57 5.85
C HIS A 335 -20.03 6.38 6.98
N ALA A 336 -20.82 5.73 7.85
CA ALA A 336 -21.39 6.37 9.03
C ALA A 336 -20.32 6.93 9.99
N ASP A 337 -20.70 7.80 10.92
CA ASP A 337 -19.77 8.31 11.93
C ASP A 337 -19.34 7.18 12.90
N VAL A 338 -18.04 7.17 13.24
CA VAL A 338 -17.49 6.22 14.22
C VAL A 338 -17.37 6.90 15.57
N VAL A 339 -17.84 6.22 16.61
CA VAL A 339 -17.60 6.65 18.00
C VAL A 339 -16.23 6.13 18.45
N CYS A 340 -15.38 7.04 18.94
CA CYS A 340 -14.07 6.67 19.50
C CYS A 340 -14.24 5.75 20.72
N GLY A 341 -13.35 4.78 20.85
CA GLY A 341 -13.41 3.75 21.89
C GLY A 341 -12.07 3.55 22.62
N PRO A 342 -12.06 2.76 23.71
CA PRO A 342 -10.83 2.45 24.44
C PRO A 342 -9.89 1.52 23.66
N THR A 343 -10.42 0.75 22.71
CA THR A 343 -9.70 -0.20 21.86
C THR A 343 -10.19 -0.11 20.42
N LEU A 344 -9.32 -0.47 19.46
CA LEU A 344 -9.69 -0.55 18.05
C LEU A 344 -10.47 -1.85 17.79
N THR A 345 -11.60 -1.73 17.10
CA THR A 345 -12.41 -2.87 16.66
C THR A 345 -11.89 -3.43 15.34
N SER A 346 -12.22 -4.68 15.04
CA SER A 346 -11.95 -5.27 13.72
C SER A 346 -12.65 -4.48 12.60
N LEU A 347 -13.89 -4.04 12.84
CA LEU A 347 -14.64 -3.22 11.88
C LEU A 347 -13.94 -1.90 11.56
N PHE A 348 -13.33 -1.23 12.56
CA PHE A 348 -12.52 -0.03 12.32
C PHE A 348 -11.35 -0.32 11.38
N ILE A 349 -10.66 -1.44 11.59
CA ILE A 349 -9.52 -1.84 10.77
C ILE A 349 -9.96 -2.16 9.34
N GLN A 350 -11.06 -2.89 9.17
CA GLN A 350 -11.62 -3.19 7.85
C GLN A 350 -12.04 -1.93 7.12
N ARG A 351 -12.69 -1.00 7.81
CA ARG A 351 -13.04 0.33 7.28
C ARG A 351 -11.80 1.12 6.86
N SER A 352 -10.77 1.16 7.70
CA SER A 352 -9.50 1.80 7.36
C SER A 352 -8.86 1.18 6.11
N MET A 353 -8.91 -0.15 5.97
CA MET A 353 -8.40 -0.84 4.79
C MET A 353 -9.25 -0.53 3.56
N TYR A 354 -10.56 -0.46 3.68
CA TYR A 354 -11.42 -0.06 2.57
C TYR A 354 -11.12 1.39 2.12
N PHE A 355 -11.06 2.37 3.04
CA PHE A 355 -10.76 3.77 2.66
C PHE A 355 -9.38 3.93 2.05
N ALA A 356 -8.41 3.09 2.44
CA ALA A 356 -7.08 3.08 1.85
C ALA A 356 -7.06 2.79 0.33
N PHE A 357 -7.96 1.93 -0.15
CA PHE A 357 -7.97 1.50 -1.55
C PHE A 357 -9.10 2.14 -2.37
N PHE A 358 -10.23 2.46 -1.75
CA PHE A 358 -11.43 2.97 -2.43
C PHE A 358 -11.71 4.44 -2.12
N GLY A 359 -10.98 5.05 -1.19
CA GLY A 359 -11.21 6.42 -0.75
C GLY A 359 -12.41 6.55 0.21
N LYS A 360 -12.43 7.67 0.94
CA LYS A 360 -13.50 8.00 1.89
C LYS A 360 -14.70 8.68 1.23
N GLN A 361 -14.45 9.45 0.17
CA GLN A 361 -15.47 10.24 -0.49
C GLN A 361 -16.42 9.33 -1.29
N ILE A 362 -17.72 9.56 -1.11
CA ILE A 362 -18.78 9.04 -1.96
C ILE A 362 -19.61 10.24 -2.35
N SER A 363 -19.98 10.34 -3.61
CA SER A 363 -20.87 11.37 -4.16
C SER A 363 -22.32 11.28 -3.66
N VAL A 364 -22.62 10.35 -2.74
CA VAL A 364 -23.93 10.14 -2.11
C VAL A 364 -23.87 10.64 -0.67
N ASP A 365 -24.66 11.66 -0.35
CA ASP A 365 -24.74 12.19 1.01
C ASP A 365 -25.50 11.22 1.92
N ALA A 366 -24.88 10.75 3.00
CA ALA A 366 -25.46 9.80 3.96
C ALA A 366 -26.78 10.30 4.59
N VAL A 367 -27.02 11.61 4.55
CA VAL A 367 -28.19 12.30 5.13
C VAL A 367 -29.40 12.27 4.19
N ASP A 368 -29.21 12.31 2.86
CA ASP A 368 -30.29 12.16 1.87
C ASP A 368 -30.77 10.70 1.74
N VAL A 369 -29.99 9.76 2.29
CA VAL A 369 -30.32 8.34 2.35
C VAL A 369 -31.53 8.10 3.27
N ASN A 370 -31.89 8.99 4.21
CA ASN A 370 -33.01 8.76 5.14
C ASN A 370 -34.42 9.03 4.57
N SER A 371 -34.55 9.47 3.33
CA SER A 371 -35.84 9.71 2.66
C SER A 371 -36.39 8.41 2.06
N ILE A 372 -37.43 7.84 2.69
CA ILE A 372 -37.91 6.48 2.44
C ILE A 372 -38.74 6.34 1.15
N TYR A 373 -38.27 5.53 0.20
CA TYR A 373 -39.12 4.64 -0.60
C TYR A 373 -38.58 3.21 -0.44
N LYS A 374 -39.24 2.41 0.41
CA LYS A 374 -38.96 0.97 0.52
C LYS A 374 -39.68 0.24 -0.62
N GLU A 375 -38.95 -0.17 -1.65
CA GLU A 375 -39.42 -1.28 -2.49
C GLU A 375 -39.17 -2.58 -1.71
N GLN A 376 -40.26 -3.18 -1.22
CA GLN A 376 -40.21 -4.55 -0.75
C GLN A 376 -39.95 -5.45 -1.96
N ALA A 377 -38.88 -6.26 -1.87
CA ALA A 377 -38.62 -7.31 -2.84
C ALA A 377 -39.82 -8.27 -2.86
N THR A 378 -40.67 -8.15 -3.88
CA THR A 378 -41.68 -9.17 -4.17
C THR A 378 -40.98 -10.38 -4.74
N THR A 379 -41.15 -11.51 -4.06
CA THR A 379 -40.79 -12.84 -4.54
C THR A 379 -41.48 -13.12 -5.87
N ASP A 380 -40.73 -13.07 -6.98
CA ASP A 380 -41.24 -13.49 -8.29
C ASP A 380 -41.46 -15.01 -8.30
N GLN A 381 -42.72 -15.41 -8.11
CA GLN A 381 -43.23 -16.68 -8.64
C GLN A 381 -43.91 -16.41 -10.00
N PRO A 382 -43.58 -17.18 -11.05
CA PRO A 382 -44.31 -17.10 -12.30
C PRO A 382 -45.68 -17.75 -12.14
N ARG A 383 -46.76 -16.99 -12.29
CA ARG A 383 -48.13 -17.54 -12.37
C ARG A 383 -48.60 -17.72 -13.82
N PRO A 384 -49.46 -18.72 -14.07
CA PRO A 384 -49.79 -19.22 -15.40
C PRO A 384 -50.86 -18.36 -16.10
N GLY A 385 -50.91 -18.47 -17.42
CA GLY A 385 -51.73 -17.64 -18.31
C GLY A 385 -53.26 -17.78 -18.12
N PRO A 386 -54.04 -16.87 -18.73
CA PRO A 386 -55.49 -16.91 -18.63
C PRO A 386 -56.11 -17.77 -19.75
N GLU A 387 -56.90 -18.75 -19.35
CA GLU A 387 -57.88 -19.40 -20.20
C GLU A 387 -59.10 -18.47 -20.43
N GLN A 388 -59.42 -18.33 -21.71
CA GLN A 388 -60.73 -18.20 -22.35
C GLN A 388 -61.94 -17.83 -21.46
N SER A 389 -62.51 -16.65 -21.72
CA SER A 389 -63.95 -16.43 -21.62
C SER A 389 -64.48 -15.85 -22.93
N ALA A 390 -65.61 -16.38 -23.35
CA ALA A 390 -66.17 -16.33 -24.68
C ALA A 390 -66.90 -15.03 -25.02
N GLY A 391 -66.98 -14.75 -26.33
CA GLY A 391 -68.18 -14.18 -26.95
C GLY A 391 -68.14 -12.68 -27.30
N GLY A 392 -67.91 -12.38 -28.58
CA GLY A 392 -68.20 -11.06 -29.16
C GLY A 392 -67.56 -10.86 -30.53
N HIS A 393 -68.33 -11.13 -31.60
CA HIS A 393 -67.93 -10.80 -32.96
C HIS A 393 -67.59 -9.30 -33.13
N PRO A 394 -66.50 -8.92 -33.82
CA PRO A 394 -66.34 -7.55 -34.29
C PRO A 394 -66.94 -7.41 -35.70
N ARG A 395 -67.83 -6.43 -35.83
CA ARG A 395 -68.26 -5.84 -37.10
C ARG A 395 -67.29 -4.69 -37.42
N PRO A 396 -66.82 -4.48 -38.66
CA PRO A 396 -65.87 -3.41 -38.94
C PRO A 396 -66.62 -2.09 -39.10
N GLU A 397 -66.43 -1.17 -38.16
CA GLU A 397 -66.75 0.25 -38.33
C GLU A 397 -65.48 0.99 -38.79
N LEU A 398 -65.59 1.65 -39.95
CA LEU A 398 -64.55 2.53 -40.49
C LEU A 398 -64.28 3.70 -39.53
N MET A 399 -63.05 3.83 -39.04
CA MET A 399 -62.57 5.07 -38.42
C MET A 399 -62.18 6.07 -39.52
N ILE A 400 -62.95 7.15 -39.63
CA ILE A 400 -62.52 8.37 -40.30
C ILE A 400 -61.52 9.05 -39.35
N VAL A 401 -60.26 9.10 -39.75
CA VAL A 401 -59.17 9.74 -38.99
C VAL A 401 -59.22 11.25 -39.23
N ASP A 402 -59.27 12.02 -38.17
CA ASP A 402 -59.29 13.49 -38.18
C ASP A 402 -57.91 14.03 -38.63
N GLU A 403 -57.83 14.55 -39.86
CA GLU A 403 -56.60 15.07 -40.48
C GLU A 403 -55.96 16.20 -39.65
N ALA A 404 -56.77 16.98 -38.91
CA ALA A 404 -56.28 18.08 -38.07
C ALA A 404 -55.40 17.58 -36.91
N HIS A 405 -55.71 16.41 -36.33
CA HIS A 405 -54.95 15.84 -35.22
C HIS A 405 -53.61 15.23 -35.69
N GLN A 406 -53.55 14.75 -36.93
CA GLN A 406 -52.30 14.29 -37.53
C GLN A 406 -51.35 15.45 -37.85
N GLN A 407 -51.88 16.60 -38.28
CA GLN A 407 -51.09 17.80 -38.55
C GLN A 407 -50.46 18.39 -37.29
N ASP A 408 -51.20 18.50 -36.18
CA ASP A 408 -50.67 18.98 -34.90
C ASP A 408 -49.57 18.06 -34.36
N ARG A 409 -49.73 16.74 -34.51
CA ARG A 409 -48.71 15.75 -34.12
C ARG A 409 -47.44 15.88 -34.96
N LEU A 410 -47.55 16.15 -36.26
CA LEU A 410 -46.40 16.39 -37.13
C LEU A 410 -45.69 17.70 -36.80
N GLU A 411 -46.42 18.75 -36.45
CA GLU A 411 -45.84 20.03 -36.05
C GLU A 411 -45.09 19.94 -34.71
N ASN A 412 -45.66 19.22 -33.74
CA ASN A 412 -44.99 18.94 -32.47
C ASN A 412 -43.71 18.11 -32.66
N LEU A 413 -43.72 17.12 -33.55
CA LEU A 413 -42.52 16.33 -33.88
C LEU A 413 -41.41 17.19 -34.52
N ARG A 414 -41.77 18.12 -35.41
CA ARG A 414 -40.81 19.07 -36.01
C ARG A 414 -40.18 19.96 -34.94
N ARG A 415 -40.98 20.54 -34.05
CA ARG A 415 -40.46 21.36 -32.93
C ARG A 415 -39.52 20.58 -32.01
N THR A 416 -39.81 19.30 -31.76
CA THR A 416 -38.90 18.45 -30.96
C THR A 416 -37.61 18.12 -31.70
N ALA A 417 -37.66 17.90 -33.01
CA ALA A 417 -36.48 17.68 -33.84
C ALA A 417 -35.59 18.93 -33.88
N ASP A 418 -36.16 20.11 -34.11
CA ASP A 418 -35.42 21.38 -34.12
C ASP A 418 -34.73 21.64 -32.77
N LYS A 419 -35.41 21.31 -31.65
CA LYS A 419 -34.84 21.45 -30.30
C LYS A 419 -33.70 20.45 -30.05
N GLN A 420 -33.80 19.23 -30.60
CA GLN A 420 -32.73 18.24 -30.50
C GLN A 420 -31.52 18.62 -31.37
N GLU A 421 -31.76 19.18 -32.56
CA GLU A 421 -30.71 19.68 -33.45
C GLU A 421 -29.93 20.84 -32.81
N ALA A 422 -30.63 21.84 -32.24
CA ALA A 422 -29.99 22.93 -31.51
C ALA A 422 -29.16 22.45 -30.31
N ARG A 423 -29.63 21.40 -29.61
CA ARG A 423 -28.88 20.79 -28.50
C ARG A 423 -27.63 20.05 -29.01
N LEU A 424 -27.73 19.38 -30.16
CA LEU A 424 -26.60 18.70 -30.79
C LEU A 424 -25.52 19.72 -31.18
N GLU A 425 -25.90 20.82 -31.83
CA GLU A 425 -24.99 21.92 -32.20
C GLU A 425 -24.26 22.49 -30.98
N GLN A 426 -24.98 22.69 -29.87
CA GLN A 426 -24.39 23.17 -28.62
C GLN A 426 -23.36 22.18 -28.05
N LEU A 427 -23.65 20.88 -28.08
CA LEU A 427 -22.74 19.84 -27.63
C LEU A 427 -21.50 19.75 -28.52
N THR A 428 -21.66 19.83 -29.85
CA THR A 428 -20.54 19.84 -30.79
C THR A 428 -19.64 21.06 -30.59
N GLN A 429 -20.21 22.23 -30.27
CA GLN A 429 -19.40 23.40 -29.96
C GLN A 429 -18.61 23.22 -28.65
N ARG A 430 -19.26 22.69 -27.61
CA ARG A 430 -18.60 22.41 -26.33
C ARG A 430 -17.47 21.38 -26.47
N GLU A 431 -17.66 20.36 -27.30
CA GLU A 431 -16.63 19.37 -27.63
C GLU A 431 -15.42 20.03 -28.32
N ARG A 432 -15.65 20.93 -29.28
CA ARG A 432 -14.55 21.70 -29.92
C ARG A 432 -13.78 22.55 -28.92
N ASP A 433 -14.49 23.26 -28.04
CA ASP A 433 -13.87 24.11 -27.02
C ASP A 433 -13.06 23.26 -26.02
N GLN A 434 -13.56 22.09 -25.64
CA GLN A 434 -12.83 21.13 -24.80
C GLN A 434 -11.58 20.59 -25.52
N GLN A 435 -11.68 20.27 -26.81
CA GLN A 435 -10.56 19.77 -27.59
C GLN A 435 -9.45 20.81 -27.72
N GLU A 436 -9.79 22.08 -27.88
CA GLU A 436 -8.83 23.19 -27.90
C GLU A 436 -8.13 23.35 -26.55
N ASN A 437 -8.89 23.26 -25.44
CA ASN A 437 -8.32 23.33 -24.09
C ASN A 437 -7.36 22.16 -23.82
N ILE A 438 -7.73 20.92 -24.23
CA ILE A 438 -6.84 19.76 -24.12
C ILE A 438 -5.55 19.98 -24.92
N ALA A 439 -5.63 20.51 -26.14
CA ALA A 439 -4.44 20.80 -26.95
C ALA A 439 -3.53 21.87 -26.30
N GLN A 440 -4.11 22.89 -25.67
CA GLN A 440 -3.35 23.91 -24.92
C GLN A 440 -2.65 23.30 -23.70
N LEU A 441 -3.35 22.45 -22.94
CA LEU A 441 -2.79 21.76 -21.78
C LEU A 441 -1.66 20.80 -22.18
N GLN A 442 -1.82 20.04 -23.28
CA GLN A 442 -0.76 19.17 -23.79
C GLN A 442 0.51 19.95 -24.14
N ASN A 443 0.37 21.12 -24.79
CA ASN A 443 1.52 21.98 -25.10
C ASN A 443 2.19 22.53 -23.82
N ALA A 444 1.40 22.91 -22.81
CA ALA A 444 1.93 23.35 -21.52
C ALA A 444 2.70 22.23 -20.80
N VAL A 445 2.18 21.01 -20.81
CA VAL A 445 2.84 19.83 -20.23
C VAL A 445 4.16 19.53 -20.95
N SER A 446 4.18 19.50 -22.29
CA SER A 446 5.43 19.28 -23.04
C SER A 446 6.48 20.35 -22.74
N LYS A 447 6.10 21.64 -22.65
CA LYS A 447 7.04 22.70 -22.25
C LYS A 447 7.58 22.51 -20.83
N GLN A 448 6.77 21.97 -19.93
CA GLN A 448 7.19 21.70 -18.56
C GLN A 448 8.12 20.48 -18.48
N GLU A 449 7.87 19.44 -19.27
CA GLU A 449 8.75 18.28 -19.41
C GLU A 449 10.12 18.68 -19.96
N GLU A 450 10.19 19.52 -21.00
CA GLU A 450 11.45 20.05 -21.53
C GLU A 450 12.27 20.81 -20.47
N ARG A 451 11.61 21.62 -19.65
CA ARG A 451 12.25 22.33 -18.52
C ARG A 451 12.76 21.36 -17.45
N LEU A 452 12.00 20.30 -17.16
CA LEU A 452 12.39 19.30 -16.17
C LEU A 452 13.62 18.51 -16.63
N ILE A 453 13.67 18.15 -17.93
CA ILE A 453 14.82 17.48 -18.54
C ILE A 453 16.06 18.39 -18.50
N ALA A 454 15.91 19.68 -18.80
CA ALA A 454 17.02 20.63 -18.70
C ALA A 454 17.55 20.74 -17.26
N SER A 455 16.66 20.88 -16.28
CA SER A 455 17.03 20.92 -14.85
C SER A 455 17.71 19.63 -14.39
N SER A 456 17.24 18.46 -14.83
CA SER A 456 17.85 17.17 -14.50
C SER A 456 19.30 17.08 -14.99
N ARG A 457 19.59 17.60 -16.19
CA ARG A 457 20.97 17.67 -16.72
C ARG A 457 21.85 18.58 -15.89
N ASP A 458 21.34 19.71 -15.42
CA ASP A 458 22.09 20.62 -14.56
C ASP A 458 22.42 19.97 -13.21
N VAL A 459 21.49 19.18 -12.64
CA VAL A 459 21.72 18.41 -11.41
C VAL A 459 22.81 17.35 -11.62
N GLU A 460 22.79 16.63 -12.73
CA GLU A 460 23.85 15.65 -13.07
C GLU A 460 25.24 16.31 -13.13
N VAL A 461 25.34 17.47 -13.80
CA VAL A 461 26.61 18.22 -13.89
C VAL A 461 27.08 18.70 -12.50
N LEU A 462 26.16 19.14 -11.64
CA LEU A 462 26.49 19.54 -10.27
C LEU A 462 26.93 18.35 -9.42
N GLN A 463 26.31 17.19 -9.61
CA GLN A 463 26.67 15.96 -8.91
C GLN A 463 28.08 15.50 -9.29
N GLU A 464 28.44 15.52 -10.58
CA GLU A 464 29.79 15.20 -11.04
C GLU A 464 30.85 16.14 -10.45
N LYS A 465 30.54 17.44 -10.34
CA LYS A 465 31.42 18.42 -9.69
C LYS A 465 31.59 18.12 -8.20
N LEU A 466 30.51 17.78 -7.50
CA LEU A 466 30.57 17.42 -6.08
C LEU A 466 31.45 16.19 -5.86
N ASP A 467 31.31 15.17 -6.70
CA ASP A 467 32.11 13.94 -6.60
C ASP A 467 33.58 14.18 -6.98
N SER A 468 33.87 15.12 -7.89
CA SER A 468 35.24 15.57 -8.15
C SER A 468 35.86 16.26 -6.93
N ILE A 469 35.11 17.11 -6.22
CA ILE A 469 35.59 17.82 -5.03
C ILE A 469 35.85 16.83 -3.89
N ARG A 470 34.93 15.89 -3.66
CA ARG A 470 35.09 14.84 -2.63
C ARG A 470 36.33 13.98 -2.86
N ARG A 471 36.63 13.63 -4.11
CA ARG A 471 37.86 12.90 -4.45
C ARG A 471 39.12 13.72 -4.15
N ALA A 472 39.13 15.00 -4.52
CA ALA A 472 40.26 15.89 -4.22
C ALA A 472 40.45 16.09 -2.71
N GLU A 473 39.37 16.18 -1.94
CA GLU A 473 39.42 16.25 -0.48
C GLU A 473 40.00 14.96 0.14
N ALA A 474 39.56 13.79 -0.33
CA ALA A 474 40.10 12.51 0.13
C ALA A 474 41.61 12.38 -0.16
N GLU A 475 42.07 12.82 -1.33
CA GLU A 475 43.50 12.84 -1.66
C GLU A 475 44.30 13.77 -0.73
N GLN A 476 43.75 14.93 -0.38
CA GLN A 476 44.37 15.86 0.57
C GLN A 476 44.48 15.26 1.98
N VAL A 477 43.44 14.58 2.44
CA VAL A 477 43.45 13.89 3.75
C VAL A 477 44.53 12.82 3.80
N ILE A 478 44.60 11.95 2.79
CA ILE A 478 45.65 10.90 2.70
C ILE A 478 47.05 11.53 2.72
N ARG A 479 47.24 12.65 2.02
CA ARG A 479 48.52 13.36 1.99
C ARG A 479 48.89 13.96 3.34
N LEU A 480 47.92 14.52 4.07
CA LEU A 480 48.13 15.03 5.42
C LEU A 480 48.51 13.92 6.40
N GLU A 481 47.79 12.80 6.39
CA GLU A 481 48.10 11.63 7.23
C GLU A 481 49.52 11.10 6.97
N SER A 482 49.94 11.05 5.70
CA SER A 482 51.31 10.65 5.33
C SER A 482 52.37 11.62 5.86
N LEU A 483 52.10 12.93 5.85
CA LEU A 483 53.04 13.94 6.36
C LEU A 483 53.13 13.89 7.88
N GLU A 484 52.01 13.67 8.57
CA GLU A 484 51.96 13.53 10.02
C GLU A 484 52.74 12.28 10.48
N ALA A 485 52.60 11.16 9.78
CA ALA A 485 53.39 9.95 10.04
C ALA A 485 54.90 10.17 9.85
N ASP A 486 55.30 10.93 8.81
CA ASP A 486 56.70 11.28 8.57
C ASP A 486 57.25 12.24 9.64
N GLU A 487 56.43 13.18 10.13
CA GLU A 487 56.80 14.08 11.21
C GLU A 487 57.04 13.33 12.52
N GLU A 488 56.14 12.41 12.89
CA GLU A 488 56.26 11.59 14.09
C GLU A 488 57.51 10.71 14.05
N LYS A 489 57.82 10.15 12.88
CA LYS A 489 59.06 9.40 12.66
C LYS A 489 60.30 10.28 12.87
N ARG A 490 60.30 11.52 12.37
CA ARG A 490 61.41 12.47 12.59
C ARG A 490 61.54 12.87 14.06
N ARG A 491 60.44 13.13 14.77
CA ARG A 491 60.46 13.42 16.21
C ARG A 491 61.08 12.29 17.02
N THR A 492 60.74 11.04 16.67
CA THR A 492 61.31 9.85 17.32
C THR A 492 62.82 9.79 17.11
N ILE A 493 63.30 10.03 15.88
CA ILE A 493 64.75 10.05 15.56
C ILE A 493 65.46 11.14 16.37
N ILE A 494 64.91 12.37 16.40
CA ILE A 494 65.49 13.47 17.17
C ILE A 494 65.62 13.09 18.65
N GLY A 495 64.56 12.54 19.26
CA GLY A 495 64.59 12.11 20.65
C GLY A 495 65.65 11.04 20.93
N THR A 496 65.88 10.10 20.00
CA THR A 496 66.96 9.11 20.14
C THR A 496 68.34 9.75 20.05
N LEU A 497 68.54 10.71 19.14
CA LEU A 497 69.82 11.42 19.00
C LEU A 497 70.14 12.25 20.24
N GLU A 498 69.15 12.96 20.79
CA GLU A 498 69.30 13.73 22.03
C GLU A 498 69.68 12.83 23.21
N GLN A 499 69.06 11.65 23.36
CA GLN A 499 69.46 10.68 24.38
C GLN A 499 70.90 10.18 24.18
N THR A 500 71.31 9.92 22.93
CA THR A 500 72.69 9.49 22.68
C THR A 500 73.71 10.60 22.95
N GLN A 501 73.39 11.85 22.61
CA GLN A 501 74.22 13.01 22.94
C GLN A 501 74.34 13.21 24.45
N HIS A 502 73.24 13.08 25.19
CA HIS A 502 73.26 13.18 26.65
C HIS A 502 74.19 12.12 27.27
N LYS A 503 74.03 10.86 26.87
CA LYS A 503 74.88 9.75 27.34
C LYS A 503 76.35 9.97 27.02
N LEU A 504 76.66 10.39 25.79
CA LEU A 504 78.03 10.67 25.38
C LEU A 504 78.61 11.87 26.15
N GLY A 505 77.80 12.89 26.43
CA GLY A 505 78.20 14.04 27.24
C GLY A 505 78.50 13.65 28.69
N GLU A 506 77.69 12.78 29.30
CA GLU A 506 77.96 12.21 30.62
C GLU A 506 79.24 11.37 30.64
N GLU A 507 79.47 10.55 29.62
CA GLU A 507 80.68 9.73 29.48
C GLU A 507 81.94 10.62 29.36
N ILE A 508 81.90 11.66 28.53
CA ILE A 508 83.00 12.63 28.40
C ILE A 508 83.28 13.36 29.73
N GLN A 509 82.24 13.73 30.48
CA GLN A 509 82.41 14.35 31.80
C GLN A 509 83.09 13.40 32.79
N LEU A 510 82.68 12.13 32.81
CA LEU A 510 83.29 11.11 33.67
C LEU A 510 84.76 10.87 33.30
N ASP A 511 85.08 10.82 32.00
CA ASP A 511 86.47 10.67 31.52
C ASP A 511 87.35 11.87 31.88
N LEU A 512 86.84 13.10 31.74
CA LEU A 512 87.55 14.32 32.14
C LEU A 512 87.81 14.36 33.65
N LEU A 513 86.84 13.95 34.48
CA LEU A 513 87.02 13.84 35.92
C LEU A 513 88.08 12.79 36.28
N ALA A 514 88.06 11.63 35.61
CA ALA A 514 89.06 10.58 35.81
C ALA A 514 90.46 11.02 35.37
N ALA A 515 90.58 11.76 34.26
CA ALA A 515 91.84 12.33 33.81
C ALA A 515 92.39 13.38 34.79
N GLY A 516 91.53 14.28 35.28
CA GLY A 516 91.91 15.27 36.30
C GLY A 516 92.36 14.62 37.62
N GLN A 517 91.71 13.54 38.05
CA GLN A 517 92.15 12.77 39.22
C GLN A 517 93.50 12.09 39.01
N ARG A 518 93.78 11.57 37.80
CA ARG A 518 95.10 10.99 37.46
C ARG A 518 96.19 12.06 37.43
N GLU A 519 95.93 13.23 36.87
CA GLU A 519 96.89 14.34 36.89
C GLU A 519 97.16 14.83 38.32
N GLN A 520 96.13 14.90 39.17
CA GLN A 520 96.31 15.27 40.57
C GLN A 520 97.13 14.22 41.33
N ALA A 521 96.87 12.93 41.12
CA ALA A 521 97.65 11.85 41.71
C ALA A 521 99.12 11.87 41.27
N LEU A 522 99.41 12.21 40.01
CA LEU A 522 100.78 12.37 39.51
C LEU A 522 101.50 13.56 40.18
N ARG A 523 100.82 14.70 40.36
CA ARG A 523 101.37 15.85 41.08
C ARG A 523 101.62 15.55 42.57
N ASP A 524 100.72 14.80 43.18
CA ASP A 524 100.85 14.39 44.58
C ASP A 524 102.01 13.39 44.77
N ASP A 525 102.28 12.51 43.79
CA ASP A 525 103.43 11.60 43.76
C ASP A 525 104.76 12.34 43.50
N GLU A 526 104.77 13.32 42.59
CA GLU A 526 105.93 14.20 42.36
C GLU A 526 106.27 15.04 43.60
N THR A 527 105.27 15.53 44.32
CA THR A 527 105.49 16.27 45.58
C THR A 527 105.90 15.37 46.74
N GLN A 528 105.40 14.13 46.82
CA GLN A 528 105.89 13.13 47.78
C GLN A 528 107.33 12.72 47.49
N THR A 529 107.69 12.46 46.24
CA THR A 529 109.06 12.13 45.83
C THR A 529 110.02 13.30 46.05
N ALA A 530 109.59 14.54 45.84
CA ALA A 530 110.36 15.73 46.21
C ALA A 530 110.59 15.84 47.72
N ARG A 531 109.57 15.56 48.56
CA ARG A 531 109.72 15.51 50.02
C ARG A 531 110.65 14.40 50.50
N LEU A 532 110.58 13.21 49.89
CA LEU A 532 111.48 12.10 50.21
C LEU A 532 112.93 12.41 49.85
N LYS A 533 113.17 13.14 48.75
CA LYS A 533 114.51 13.63 48.40
C LYS A 533 115.02 14.68 49.42
N GLN A 534 114.18 15.62 49.84
CA GLN A 534 114.56 16.57 50.90
C GLN A 534 114.90 15.87 52.22
N LEU A 535 114.11 14.87 52.63
CA LEU A 535 114.40 14.09 53.85
C LEU A 535 115.69 13.27 53.70
N SER A 536 115.95 12.70 52.53
CA SER A 536 117.21 11.99 52.27
C SER A 536 118.42 12.92 52.23
N GLU A 537 118.26 14.17 51.79
CA GLU A 537 119.31 15.20 51.82
C GLU A 537 119.56 15.68 53.26
N GLU A 538 118.51 15.89 54.06
CA GLU A 538 118.62 16.18 55.51
C GLU A 538 119.26 15.02 56.29
N GLU A 539 118.98 13.77 55.92
CA GLU A 539 119.57 12.58 56.55
C GLU A 539 121.06 12.47 56.19
N GLN A 540 121.44 12.72 54.93
CA GLN A 540 122.85 12.78 54.51
C GLN A 540 123.62 13.95 55.13
N GLU A 541 122.97 15.10 55.35
CA GLU A 541 123.58 16.24 56.03
C GLU A 541 123.74 15.98 57.54
N ASN A 542 122.77 15.31 58.18
CA ASN A 542 122.89 14.86 59.57
C ASN A 542 123.95 13.77 59.75
N GLN A 543 124.14 12.86 58.77
CA GLN A 543 125.23 11.87 58.81
C GLN A 543 126.61 12.52 58.64
N ARG A 544 126.73 13.63 57.88
CA ARG A 544 127.99 14.37 57.72
C ARG A 544 128.38 15.21 58.94
N ASN A 545 127.45 15.49 59.85
CA ASN A 545 127.69 16.24 61.08
C ASN A 545 128.00 15.33 62.29
N LEU A 546 128.20 14.03 62.08
CA LEU A 546 128.46 13.02 63.12
C LEU A 546 129.82 12.29 62.98
N ASP A 547 130.67 12.74 62.06
CA ASP A 547 132.12 12.45 62.01
C ASP A 547 132.89 13.78 62.17
#